data_AF-A0A645GCQ6-F1
#
_entry.id   AF-A0A645GCQ6-F1
#
_cell.length_a   1.000
_cell.length_b   1.000
_cell.length_c   1.000
_cell.angle_alpha   90.00
_cell.angle_beta   90.00
_cell.angle_gamma   90.00
#
_symmetry.space_group_name_H-M   'P 1'
#
loop_
_entity.id
_entity.type
_entity.pdbx_description
1 polymer ?
#
loop_
_entity_poly.entity_id
_entity_poly.type
_entity_poly.pdbx_seq_one_letter_code
_entity_poly.pdbx_strand_id
1 'polypeptide(L)' 'MANKKQTSKKVATIASKVLRDDRYSDNAKSAAASALAQTKSTKKK' A
#
# COMPACT_ATOMS: atom_id res chain seq x y z
N MET A 1 -15.77 -14.22 2.28
CA MET A 1 -16.15 -13.19 1.29
C MET A 1 -14.91 -12.36 0.97
N ALA A 2 -14.37 -12.41 -0.25
CA ALA A 2 -13.17 -11.65 -0.60
C ALA A 2 -13.52 -10.18 -0.87
N ASN A 3 -12.72 -9.25 -0.32
CA ASN A 3 -12.91 -7.82 -0.58
C ASN A 3 -12.61 -7.51 -2.05
N LYS A 4 -13.64 -7.06 -2.79
CA LYS A 4 -13.52 -6.67 -4.21
C LYS A 4 -12.99 -5.24 -4.39
N LYS A 5 -13.05 -4.40 -3.35
CA LYS A 5 -12.49 -3.04 -3.37
C LYS A 5 -10.99 -3.13 -3.20
N GLN A 6 -10.26 -2.40 -4.03
CA GLN A 6 -8.80 -2.48 -4.10
C GLN A 6 -8.19 -1.09 -4.22
N THR A 7 -7.03 -0.91 -3.60
CA THR A 7 -6.24 0.30 -3.72
C THR A 7 -5.70 0.44 -5.15
N SER A 8 -5.84 1.63 -5.74
CA SER A 8 -5.35 1.92 -7.08
C SER A 8 -3.81 1.83 -7.16
N LYS A 9 -3.28 1.57 -8.37
CA LYS A 9 -1.82 1.47 -8.58
C LYS A 9 -1.08 2.73 -8.14
N LYS A 10 -1.65 3.91 -8.38
CA LYS A 10 -1.04 5.20 -7.99
C LYS A 10 -0.85 5.30 -6.48
N VAL A 11 -1.87 4.92 -5.70
CA VAL A 11 -1.81 4.95 -4.23
C VAL A 11 -0.83 3.90 -3.71
N ALA A 12 -0.76 2.71 -4.32
CA ALA A 12 0.21 1.68 -3.96
C ALA A 12 1.67 2.15 -4.17
N THR A 13 1.94 2.86 -5.26
CA THR A 13 3.26 3.46 -5.51
C THR A 13 3.61 4.51 -4.46
N ILE A 14 2.66 5.35 -4.07
CA ILE A 14 2.88 6.37 -3.03
C ILE A 14 3.11 5.70 -1.67
N ALA A 15 2.30 4.71 -1.30
CA ALA A 15 2.46 3.95 -0.06
C ALA A 15 3.84 3.27 0.02
N SER A 16 4.30 2.70 -1.09
CA SER A 16 5.64 2.11 -1.19
C SER A 16 6.76 3.13 -0.99
N LYS A 17 6.57 4.38 -1.43
CA LYS A 17 7.53 5.47 -1.17
C LYS A 17 7.53 5.87 0.29
N VAL A 18 6.35 6.02 0.90
CA VAL A 18 6.19 6.37 2.33
C VAL A 18 6.87 5.33 3.23
N LEU A 19 6.73 4.04 2.93
CA LEU A 19 7.38 2.97 3.69
C LEU A 19 8.90 2.99 3.61
N ARG A 20 9.47 3.49 2.51
CA ARG A 20 10.91 3.49 2.24
C ARG A 20 11.58 4.81 2.65
N ASP A 21 10.80 5.76 3.14
CA ASP A 21 11.26 7.09 3.49
C ASP A 21 11.25 7.25 5.01
N ASP A 22 12.42 7.47 5.59
CA ASP A 22 12.61 7.57 7.04
C ASP A 22 12.11 8.88 7.66
N ARG A 23 11.63 9.82 6.84
CA ARG A 23 11.02 11.06 7.33
C ARG A 23 9.59 10.86 7.85
N TYR A 24 8.96 9.72 7.54
CA TYR A 24 7.60 9.42 7.98
C TYR A 24 7.59 8.68 9.32
N SER A 25 6.63 9.05 10.18
CA SER A 25 6.40 8.38 11.46
C SER A 25 5.85 6.96 11.30
N ASP A 26 5.98 6.14 12.34
CA ASP A 26 5.49 4.75 12.35
C ASP A 26 3.99 4.64 12.07
N ASN A 27 3.21 5.62 12.51
CA ASN A 27 1.77 5.68 12.23
C ASN A 27 1.50 5.88 10.75
N ALA A 28 2.26 6.77 10.08
CA ALA A 28 2.13 6.99 8.64
C ALA A 28 2.58 5.76 7.84
N LYS A 29 3.67 5.12 8.26
CA LYS A 29 4.16 3.85 7.69
C LYS A 29 3.11 2.74 7.85
N SER A 30 2.44 2.64 9.01
CA SER A 30 1.37 1.65 9.24
C SER A 30 0.14 1.88 8.34
N ALA A 31 -0.27 3.13 8.14
CA ALA A 31 -1.37 3.46 7.23
C ALA A 31 -1.00 3.12 5.77
N ALA A 32 0.25 3.43 5.36
CA ALA A 32 0.76 3.09 4.04
C ALA A 32 0.84 1.57 3.83
N ALA A 33 1.31 0.80 4.82
CA ALA A 33 1.32 -0.66 4.78
C ALA A 33 -0.10 -1.23 4.60
N SER A 34 -1.09 -0.70 5.32
CA SER A 34 -2.49 -1.11 5.18
C SER A 34 -3.01 -0.86 3.76
N ALA A 35 -2.70 0.31 3.18
CA ALA A 35 -3.10 0.65 1.81
C ALA A 35 -2.42 -0.26 0.77
N LEU A 36 -1.16 -0.63 1.01
CA LEU A 36 -0.40 -1.54 0.15
C LEU A 36 -0.94 -2.97 0.22
N ALA A 37 -1.31 -3.46 1.41
CA ALA A 37 -1.91 -4.79 1.59
C ALA A 37 -3.25 -4.94 0.84
N GLN A 38 -3.97 -3.83 0.64
CA GLN A 38 -5.22 -3.77 -0.10
C GLN A 38 -5.02 -3.51 -1.61
N THR A 39 -3.79 -3.46 -2.10
CA THR A 39 -3.52 -3.31 -3.54
C THR A 39 -3.73 -4.61 -4.30
N LYS A 40 -4.20 -4.50 -5.53
CA LYS A 40 -4.37 -5.66 -6.42
C LYS A 40 -2.99 -6.14 -6.85
N SER A 41 -2.51 -7.21 -6.21
CA SER A 41 -1.31 -7.91 -6.66
C SER A 41 -1.56 -8.48 -8.06
N THR A 42 -0.87 -7.94 -9.07
CA THR A 42 -0.72 -8.64 -10.33
C THR A 42 0.19 -9.83 -10.05
N LYS A 43 -0.40 -10.94 -9.60
CA LYS A 43 0.25 -12.25 -9.58
C LYS A 43 0.80 -12.46 -11.00
N LYS A 44 2.09 -12.20 -11.20
CA LYS A 44 2.77 -12.61 -12.43
C LYS A 44 2.87 -14.13 -12.30
N LYS A 45 2.17 -14.83 -13.18
CA LYS A 45 2.33 -16.29 -13.33
C LYS A 45 3.77 -16.58 -13.72
#